data_AF-A0A2E8Q0Y9-F1
#
_entry.id   AF-A0A2E8Q0Y9-F1
#
_cell.length_a   1.000
_cell.length_b   1.000
_cell.length_c   1.000
_cell.angle_alpha   90.00
_cell.angle_beta   90.00
_cell.angle_gamma   90.00
#
_symmetry.space_group_name_H-M   'P 1'
#
loop_
_entity.id
_entity.type
_entity.pdbx_description
1 polymer ?
#
loop_
_entity_poly.entity_id
_entity_poly.type
_entity_poly.pdbx_seq_one_letter_code
_entity_poly.pdbx_strand_id
1 'polypeptide(L)'
;MSSFRASCLALISVTLLSGCIWIPARDPDTNRGLFWCPPLPNCASTESWIPYLHGTDPFILKMPLEEAWPIILETVQEMERTEVTTEWEGYIYAKAYSRVFHFLDFLEILAIPEEGRLSVRSSSMLGITDFWVNYRRVERLRKALAEKGVIESSQSD
;
A
#
# COMPACT_ATOMS: atom_id res chain seq x y z
N MET A 1 -36.85 -61.11 6.69
CA MET A 1 -35.40 -61.36 6.56
C MET A 1 -34.76 -60.09 6.02
N SER A 2 -33.85 -59.54 6.81
CA SER A 2 -33.09 -58.31 6.61
C SER A 2 -32.12 -58.39 5.43
N SER A 3 -31.93 -57.28 4.71
CA SER A 3 -30.57 -56.82 4.41
C SER A 3 -30.55 -55.32 4.08
N PHE A 4 -30.07 -54.56 5.06
CA PHE A 4 -29.51 -53.23 4.94
C PHE A 4 -28.40 -53.21 3.86
N ARG A 5 -28.41 -52.24 2.93
CA ARG A 5 -27.18 -51.80 2.25
C ARG A 5 -27.13 -50.28 2.17
N ALA A 6 -26.56 -49.74 3.24
CA ALA A 6 -25.82 -48.50 3.40
C ALA A 6 -25.81 -47.52 2.21
N SER A 7 -26.50 -46.40 2.40
CA SER A 7 -26.15 -45.12 1.78
C SER A 7 -24.70 -44.77 2.15
N CYS A 8 -23.76 -44.95 1.22
CA CYS A 8 -22.47 -44.29 1.28
C CYS A 8 -22.66 -42.81 0.86
N LEU A 9 -23.20 -42.02 1.79
CA LEU A 9 -22.92 -40.59 1.84
C LEU A 9 -21.39 -40.45 1.94
N ALA A 10 -20.74 -40.13 0.84
CA ALA A 10 -19.35 -39.67 0.84
C ALA A 10 -19.33 -38.33 1.60
N LEU A 11 -19.14 -38.41 2.91
CA LEU A 11 -18.98 -37.29 3.81
C LEU A 11 -17.76 -36.49 3.38
N ILE A 12 -18.06 -35.34 2.78
CA ILE A 12 -17.21 -34.18 2.56
C ILE A 12 -16.51 -33.87 3.89
N SER A 13 -15.26 -34.29 4.04
CA SER A 13 -14.36 -33.76 5.07
C SER A 13 -13.54 -32.65 4.43
N VAL A 14 -14.17 -31.50 4.19
CA VAL A 14 -13.44 -30.24 4.00
C VAL A 14 -13.00 -29.84 5.41
N THR A 15 -11.80 -30.26 5.77
CA THR A 15 -11.11 -29.76 6.95
C THR A 15 -10.89 -28.27 6.76
N LEU A 16 -11.79 -27.46 7.32
CA LEU A 16 -11.62 -26.03 7.50
C LEU A 16 -10.44 -25.83 8.45
N LEU A 17 -9.22 -25.81 7.90
CA LEU A 17 -8.04 -25.29 8.56
C LEU A 17 -8.24 -23.78 8.71
N SER A 18 -9.05 -23.37 9.68
CA SER A 18 -9.10 -22.00 10.18
C SER A 18 -7.85 -21.74 11.01
N GLY A 19 -6.70 -21.74 10.35
CA GLY A 19 -5.49 -21.13 10.88
C GLY A 19 -5.65 -19.63 10.76
N CYS A 20 -5.80 -18.93 11.89
CA CYS A 20 -5.57 -17.50 11.91
C CYS A 20 -4.09 -17.28 11.57
N ILE A 21 -3.79 -16.95 10.32
CA ILE A 21 -2.47 -16.44 9.96
C ILE A 21 -2.38 -15.06 10.61
N TRP A 22 -1.81 -15.00 11.81
CA TRP A 22 -1.45 -13.75 12.45
C TRP A 22 -0.21 -13.22 11.74
N ILE A 23 -0.46 -12.46 10.68
CA ILE A 23 0.53 -11.62 10.04
C ILE A 23 0.86 -10.51 11.05
N PRO A 24 2.08 -10.43 11.61
CA PRO A 24 2.47 -9.26 12.36
C PRO A 24 2.34 -8.07 11.42
N ALA A 25 1.52 -7.08 11.81
CA ALA A 25 1.59 -5.79 11.16
C ALA A 25 3.06 -5.35 11.25
N ARG A 26 3.65 -4.97 10.11
CA ARG A 26 4.97 -4.37 10.15
C ARG A 26 4.77 -3.01 10.83
N ASP A 27 5.28 -2.85 12.04
CA ASP A 27 5.18 -1.59 12.77
C ASP A 27 5.92 -0.50 11.99
N PRO A 28 5.43 0.76 11.96
CA PRO A 28 6.10 1.86 11.29
C PRO A 28 7.51 2.08 11.85
N ASP A 29 8.46 2.47 11.00
CA ASP A 29 9.85 2.68 11.40
C ASP A 29 9.94 3.83 12.41
N THR A 30 10.50 3.57 13.60
CA THR A 30 10.74 4.57 14.63
C THR A 30 11.73 5.66 14.20
N ASN A 31 12.52 5.40 13.16
CA ASN A 31 13.49 6.34 12.60
C ASN A 31 12.92 7.27 11.50
N ARG A 32 11.58 7.32 11.33
CA ARG A 32 10.92 8.22 10.37
C ARG A 32 11.44 8.07 8.93
N GLY A 33 11.77 6.85 8.53
CA GLY A 33 12.17 6.51 7.15
C GLY A 33 11.09 5.70 6.45
N LEU A 34 11.11 5.70 5.11
CA LEU A 34 10.36 4.71 4.35
C LEU A 34 11.01 3.33 4.51
N PHE A 35 10.20 2.28 4.56
CA PHE A 35 10.77 0.93 4.49
C PHE A 35 11.43 0.66 3.14
N TRP A 36 12.39 -0.26 3.14
CA TRP A 36 13.00 -0.74 1.91
C TRP A 36 12.02 -1.54 1.04
N CYS A 37 12.24 -1.56 -0.28
CA CYS A 37 11.53 -2.43 -1.22
C CYS A 37 12.23 -3.81 -1.33
N PRO A 38 11.53 -4.92 -1.09
CA PRO A 38 12.00 -6.27 -1.45
C PRO A 38 12.45 -6.36 -2.91
N PRO A 39 13.42 -7.23 -3.26
CA PRO A 39 13.85 -7.43 -4.65
C PRO A 39 12.82 -8.27 -5.44
N LEU A 40 11.55 -7.87 -5.37
CA LEU A 40 10.38 -8.52 -5.98
C LEU A 40 9.52 -7.46 -6.66
N PRO A 41 8.96 -7.71 -7.86
CA PRO A 41 8.10 -6.76 -8.59
C PRO A 41 6.71 -6.60 -7.94
N ASN A 42 6.69 -6.19 -6.67
CA ASN A 42 5.52 -5.98 -5.82
C ASN A 42 5.67 -4.72 -4.94
N CYS A 43 6.61 -3.83 -5.29
CA CYS A 43 6.91 -2.59 -4.57
C CYS A 43 7.08 -1.45 -5.55
N ALA A 44 6.57 -0.28 -5.19
CA ALA A 44 6.82 1.00 -5.84
C ALA A 44 7.30 2.00 -4.77
N SER A 45 8.36 2.75 -5.03
CA SER A 45 8.95 3.70 -4.10
C SER A 45 9.68 4.82 -4.84
N THR A 46 9.54 6.04 -4.31
CA THR A 46 10.32 7.22 -4.75
C THR A 46 11.78 7.17 -4.32
N GLU A 47 12.12 6.34 -3.33
CA GLU A 47 13.48 6.17 -2.79
C GLU A 47 14.06 4.79 -3.13
N SER A 48 13.62 4.20 -4.24
CA SER A 48 14.08 2.87 -4.64
C SER A 48 15.57 2.83 -4.99
N TRP A 49 16.30 1.88 -4.40
CA TRP A 49 17.68 1.53 -4.78
C TRP A 49 17.76 0.74 -6.10
N ILE A 50 16.63 0.20 -6.59
CA ILE A 50 16.48 -0.40 -7.93
C ILE A 50 15.44 0.42 -8.71
N PRO A 51 15.80 1.59 -9.28
CA PRO A 51 14.82 2.49 -9.91
C PRO A 51 14.05 1.83 -11.07
N TYR A 52 14.69 0.99 -11.87
CA TYR A 52 14.03 0.32 -13.00
C TYR A 52 12.97 -0.71 -12.59
N LEU A 53 12.97 -1.17 -11.33
CA LEU A 53 12.04 -2.18 -10.84
C LEU A 53 10.95 -1.60 -9.93
N HIS A 54 11.30 -0.64 -9.06
CA HIS A 54 10.36 -0.07 -8.10
C HIS A 54 10.23 1.46 -8.20
N GLY A 55 11.00 2.13 -9.05
CA GLY A 55 11.09 3.59 -9.05
C GLY A 55 9.80 4.29 -9.44
N THR A 56 9.49 5.37 -8.74
CA THR A 56 8.49 6.38 -9.11
C THR A 56 9.07 7.77 -8.86
N ASP A 57 8.63 8.79 -9.59
CA ASP A 57 9.16 10.15 -9.38
C ASP A 57 8.82 10.70 -7.98
N PRO A 58 9.61 11.63 -7.42
CA PRO A 58 9.23 12.31 -6.19
C PRO A 58 7.92 13.12 -6.35
N PHE A 59 7.29 13.45 -5.23
CA PHE A 59 6.08 14.28 -5.19
C PHE A 59 6.52 15.68 -4.75
N ILE A 60 6.65 16.62 -5.69
CA ILE A 60 7.11 17.98 -5.38
C ILE A 60 5.94 18.82 -4.88
N LEU A 61 6.04 19.38 -3.67
CA LEU A 61 5.00 20.19 -3.06
C LEU A 61 4.93 21.57 -3.71
N LYS A 62 3.72 22.07 -3.93
CA LYS A 62 3.46 23.43 -4.45
C LYS A 62 3.17 24.45 -3.35
N MET A 63 3.09 24.01 -2.10
CA MET A 63 2.73 24.79 -0.93
C MET A 63 3.46 24.28 0.31
N PRO A 64 3.52 25.08 1.39
CA PRO A 64 4.11 24.65 2.66
C PRO A 64 3.48 23.35 3.18
N LEU A 65 4.28 22.55 3.91
CA LEU A 65 3.84 21.27 4.43
C LEU A 65 2.62 21.42 5.35
N GLU A 66 2.57 22.48 6.14
CA GLU A 66 1.50 22.77 7.09
C GLU A 66 0.14 22.94 6.38
N GLU A 67 0.15 23.50 5.16
CA GLU A 67 -1.03 23.66 4.31
C GLU A 67 -1.35 22.37 3.54
N ALA A 68 -0.32 21.66 3.07
CA ALA A 68 -0.45 20.44 2.29
C ALA A 68 -0.93 19.23 3.12
N TRP A 69 -0.43 19.08 4.35
CA TRP A 69 -0.57 17.87 5.16
C TRP A 69 -2.01 17.44 5.42
N PRO A 70 -2.95 18.33 5.83
CA PRO A 70 -4.35 17.92 6.00
C PRO A 70 -4.98 17.40 4.70
N ILE A 71 -4.62 17.99 3.55
CA ILE A 71 -5.12 17.56 2.23
C ILE A 71 -4.52 16.20 1.86
N ILE A 72 -3.24 15.98 2.16
CA ILE A 72 -2.56 14.68 1.93
C ILE A 72 -3.24 13.59 2.73
N LEU A 73 -3.45 13.81 4.02
CA LEU A 73 -4.13 12.85 4.91
C LEU A 73 -5.53 12.50 4.42
N GLU A 74 -6.35 13.51 4.14
CA GLU A 74 -7.72 13.32 3.62
C GLU A 74 -7.68 12.50 2.33
N THR A 75 -6.79 12.84 1.41
CA THR A 75 -6.65 12.14 0.13
C THR A 75 -6.31 10.67 0.32
N VAL A 76 -5.47 10.32 1.29
CA VAL A 76 -5.15 8.92 1.60
C VAL A 76 -6.35 8.19 2.20
N GLN A 77 -7.10 8.85 3.10
CA GLN A 77 -8.31 8.29 3.70
C GLN A 77 -9.42 8.03 2.66
N GLU A 78 -9.48 8.82 1.60
CA GLU A 78 -10.43 8.67 0.48
C GLU A 78 -10.05 7.53 -0.49
N MET A 79 -8.83 6.99 -0.42
CA MET A 79 -8.38 5.93 -1.33
C MET A 79 -9.14 4.62 -1.08
N GLU A 80 -9.60 3.98 -2.18
CA GLU A 80 -10.28 2.69 -2.09
C GLU A 80 -9.49 1.63 -1.33
N ARG A 81 -10.15 1.00 -0.34
CA ARG A 81 -9.60 -0.12 0.45
C ARG A 81 -8.31 0.26 1.19
N THR A 82 -8.17 1.51 1.61
CA THR A 82 -7.04 2.01 2.38
C THR A 82 -7.50 2.42 3.78
N GLU A 83 -6.74 2.03 4.80
CA GLU A 83 -6.98 2.35 6.20
C GLU A 83 -5.70 2.99 6.77
N VAL A 84 -5.78 4.26 7.18
CA VAL A 84 -4.67 4.92 7.88
C VAL A 84 -4.56 4.33 9.29
N THR A 85 -3.44 3.67 9.56
CA THR A 85 -3.19 3.02 10.85
C THR A 85 -2.26 3.81 11.75
N THR A 86 -1.46 4.70 11.18
CA THR A 86 -0.60 5.58 11.95
C THR A 86 -0.40 6.90 11.22
N GLU A 87 -0.46 7.98 11.97
CA GLU A 87 -0.32 9.33 11.48
C GLU A 87 0.41 10.16 12.55
N TRP A 88 1.40 10.92 12.11
CA TRP A 88 1.88 12.10 12.80
C TRP A 88 2.31 13.12 11.74
N GLU A 89 2.60 14.35 12.16
CA GLU A 89 3.04 15.39 11.25
C GLU A 89 4.28 14.94 10.44
N GLY A 90 4.14 14.89 9.11
CA GLY A 90 5.18 14.47 8.19
C GLY A 90 5.29 12.95 7.94
N TYR A 91 4.44 12.10 8.53
CA TYR A 91 4.39 10.68 8.16
C TYR A 91 2.99 10.07 8.22
N ILE A 92 2.65 9.28 7.19
CA ILE A 92 1.43 8.47 7.12
C ILE A 92 1.81 7.02 6.86
N TYR A 93 1.23 6.11 7.65
CA TYR A 93 1.29 4.67 7.44
C TYR A 93 -0.12 4.09 7.31
N ALA A 94 -0.40 3.49 6.16
CA ALA A 94 -1.71 2.96 5.83
C ALA A 94 -1.64 1.52 5.32
N LYS A 95 -2.67 0.74 5.66
CA LYS A 95 -2.91 -0.61 5.12
C LYS A 95 -3.84 -0.50 3.93
N ALA A 96 -3.44 -1.02 2.78
CA ALA A 96 -4.26 -1.06 1.59
C ALA A 96 -4.49 -2.50 1.13
N TYR A 97 -5.68 -2.80 0.58
CA TYR A 97 -6.00 -4.15 0.13
C TYR A 97 -6.22 -4.20 -1.39
N SER A 98 -5.59 -5.18 -2.06
CA SER A 98 -5.77 -5.39 -3.49
C SER A 98 -7.19 -5.90 -3.82
N ARG A 99 -7.76 -5.47 -4.95
CA ARG A 99 -9.18 -5.72 -5.27
C ARG A 99 -9.54 -7.20 -5.43
N VAL A 100 -8.67 -7.97 -6.08
CA VAL A 100 -8.99 -9.35 -6.52
C VAL A 100 -8.60 -10.37 -5.45
N PHE A 101 -7.37 -10.28 -4.97
CA PHE A 101 -6.80 -11.27 -4.05
C PHE A 101 -6.76 -10.80 -2.59
N HIS A 102 -7.18 -9.55 -2.31
CA HIS A 102 -7.17 -8.96 -0.97
C HIS A 102 -5.79 -9.01 -0.30
N PHE A 103 -4.72 -8.95 -1.09
CA PHE A 103 -3.37 -8.84 -0.55
C PHE A 103 -3.21 -7.55 0.24
N LEU A 104 -2.63 -7.68 1.43
CA LEU A 104 -2.25 -6.56 2.27
C LEU A 104 -1.00 -5.90 1.68
N ASP A 105 -1.15 -4.64 1.34
CA ASP A 105 -0.11 -3.71 0.93
C ASP A 105 0.07 -2.64 2.00
N PHE A 106 1.30 -2.17 2.18
CA PHE A 106 1.62 -1.04 3.05
C PHE A 106 1.89 0.18 2.19
N LEU A 107 1.13 1.26 2.43
CA LEU A 107 1.32 2.57 1.84
C LEU A 107 1.95 3.49 2.89
N GLU A 108 3.04 4.13 2.51
CA GLU A 108 3.81 5.04 3.34
C GLU A 108 4.03 6.37 2.61
N ILE A 109 3.89 7.45 3.36
CA ILE A 109 4.20 8.80 2.90
C ILE A 109 5.07 9.44 3.96
N LEU A 110 6.22 9.95 3.54
CA LEU A 110 7.16 10.67 4.37
C LEU A 110 7.37 12.06 3.77
N ALA A 111 7.12 13.10 4.54
CA ALA A 111 7.46 14.45 4.14
C ALA A 111 8.96 14.70 4.35
N ILE A 112 9.58 15.37 3.38
CA ILE A 112 10.97 15.85 3.42
C ILE A 112 10.90 17.39 3.31
N PRO A 113 10.61 18.11 4.41
CA PRO A 113 10.35 19.55 4.38
C PRO A 113 11.49 20.38 3.79
N GLU A 114 12.73 19.99 4.07
CA GLU A 114 13.95 20.64 3.59
C GLU A 114 14.12 20.57 2.06
N GLU A 115 13.50 19.57 1.43
CA GLU A 115 13.50 19.40 -0.03
C GLU A 115 12.15 19.78 -0.67
N GLY A 116 11.15 20.20 0.13
CA GLY A 116 9.83 20.55 -0.37
C GLY A 116 9.14 19.40 -1.11
N ARG A 117 9.34 18.16 -0.69
CA ARG A 117 8.81 16.97 -1.38
C ARG A 117 8.25 15.92 -0.43
N LEU A 118 7.48 15.00 -0.99
CA LEU A 118 7.11 13.75 -0.31
C LEU A 118 7.87 12.58 -0.95
N SER A 119 8.33 11.69 -0.07
CA SER A 119 8.72 10.33 -0.43
C SER A 119 7.53 9.41 -0.22
N VAL A 120 7.25 8.55 -1.20
CA VAL A 120 6.09 7.65 -1.17
C VAL A 120 6.53 6.23 -1.47
N ARG A 121 6.00 5.27 -0.72
CA ARG A 121 6.18 3.84 -0.97
C ARG A 121 4.86 3.10 -0.87
N SER A 122 4.62 2.17 -1.79
CA SER A 122 3.56 1.17 -1.71
C SER A 122 4.17 -0.20 -1.94
N SER A 123 3.97 -1.15 -1.03
CA SER A 123 4.57 -2.49 -1.13
C SER A 123 3.64 -3.57 -0.63
N SER A 124 3.53 -4.66 -1.38
CA SER A 124 2.86 -5.87 -0.88
C SER A 124 3.66 -6.50 0.25
N MET A 125 2.96 -7.05 1.23
CA MET A 125 3.59 -7.83 2.31
C MET A 125 4.09 -9.18 1.79
N LEU A 126 3.33 -9.82 0.91
CA LEU A 126 3.58 -11.17 0.40
C LEU A 126 3.33 -11.23 -1.12
N GLY A 127 3.81 -12.29 -1.75
CA GLY A 127 3.64 -12.55 -3.18
C GLY A 127 4.86 -12.10 -4.01
N ILE A 128 5.13 -12.80 -5.12
CA ILE A 128 6.25 -12.52 -6.01
C ILE A 128 5.99 -11.25 -6.83
N THR A 129 4.75 -11.06 -7.27
CA THR A 129 4.32 -9.88 -8.01
C THR A 129 2.93 -9.44 -7.58
N ASP A 130 2.68 -8.15 -7.72
CA ASP A 130 1.39 -7.51 -7.47
C ASP A 130 0.65 -7.11 -8.77
N PHE A 131 1.19 -7.47 -9.94
CA PHE A 131 0.72 -7.01 -11.25
C PHE A 131 0.57 -5.49 -11.36
N TRP A 132 1.55 -4.74 -10.84
CA TRP A 132 1.61 -3.27 -10.81
C TRP A 132 0.55 -2.59 -9.95
N VAL A 133 -0.08 -3.31 -9.02
CA VAL A 133 -1.10 -2.73 -8.12
C VAL A 133 -0.52 -1.60 -7.26
N ASN A 134 0.68 -1.77 -6.70
CA ASN A 134 1.35 -0.77 -5.87
C ASN A 134 1.78 0.44 -6.69
N TYR A 135 2.33 0.24 -7.89
CA TYR A 135 2.65 1.34 -8.79
C TYR A 135 1.41 2.17 -9.14
N ARG A 136 0.32 1.50 -9.55
CA ARG A 136 -0.97 2.17 -9.82
C ARG A 136 -1.58 2.82 -8.57
N ARG A 137 -1.21 2.40 -7.36
CA ARG A 137 -1.64 3.05 -6.12
C ARG A 137 -0.91 4.37 -5.92
N VAL A 138 0.42 4.37 -6.05
CA VAL A 138 1.25 5.58 -5.97
C VAL A 138 0.80 6.59 -7.04
N GLU A 139 0.56 6.14 -8.27
CA GLU A 139 0.15 7.06 -9.34
C GLU A 139 -1.27 7.63 -9.15
N ARG A 140 -2.20 6.85 -8.58
CA ARG A 140 -3.52 7.38 -8.21
C ARG A 140 -3.43 8.43 -7.11
N LEU A 141 -2.58 8.20 -6.11
CA LEU A 141 -2.31 9.19 -5.07
C LEU A 141 -1.70 10.47 -5.68
N ARG A 142 -0.71 10.34 -6.58
CA ARG A 142 -0.12 11.47 -7.31
C ARG A 142 -1.19 12.28 -8.01
N LYS A 143 -2.00 11.61 -8.86
CA LYS A 143 -3.05 12.27 -9.63
C LYS A 143 -4.03 13.03 -8.73
N ALA A 144 -4.50 12.41 -7.65
CA ALA A 144 -5.43 13.04 -6.71
C ALA A 144 -4.81 14.28 -6.04
N LEU A 145 -3.55 14.21 -5.59
CA LEU A 145 -2.85 15.35 -4.99
C LEU A 145 -2.57 16.46 -6.00
N ALA A 146 -2.26 16.12 -7.25
CA ALA A 146 -2.06 17.09 -8.33
C ALA A 146 -3.38 17.81 -8.67
N GLU A 147 -4.50 17.07 -8.75
CA GLU A 147 -5.85 17.62 -8.96
C GLU A 147 -6.28 18.55 -7.83
N LYS A 148 -5.93 18.22 -6.58
CA LYS A 148 -6.12 19.09 -5.40
C LYS A 148 -5.11 20.23 -5.32
N GLY A 149 -4.16 20.33 -6.26
CA GLY A 149 -3.17 21.42 -6.33
C GLY A 149 -2.03 21.35 -5.31
N VAL A 150 -1.92 20.23 -4.59
CA VAL A 150 -0.93 20.03 -3.51
C VAL A 150 0.48 19.80 -4.07
N ILE A 151 0.57 19.08 -5.18
CA ILE A 151 1.84 18.74 -5.83
C ILE A 151 1.88 19.21 -7.29
N GLU A 152 3.08 19.27 -7.85
CA GLU A 152 3.27 19.46 -9.28
C GLU A 152 2.63 18.31 -10.07
N SER A 153 1.93 18.64 -11.16
CA SER A 153 1.52 17.66 -12.14
C SER A 153 2.77 17.08 -12.79
N SER A 154 2.92 15.75 -12.78
CA SER A 154 4.02 15.09 -13.50
C SER A 154 4.02 15.55 -14.95
N GLN A 155 5.13 16.14 -15.41
CA GLN A 155 5.37 16.40 -16.83
C GLN A 155 5.39 15.04 -17.52
N SER A 156 4.27 14.69 -18.14
CA SER A 156 4.15 13.56 -19.04
C SER A 156 3.99 14.13 -20.45
N ASP A 157 5.13 14.37 -21.09
CA ASP A 157 5.24 14.34 -22.55
C ASP A 157 5.31 12.87 -23.02
#